data_AF-A0A397DX71-F1
#
_entry.id   AF-A0A397DX71-F1
#
_cell.length_a   1.000
_cell.length_b   1.000
_cell.length_c   1.000
_cell.angle_alpha   90.00
_cell.angle_beta   90.00
_cell.angle_gamma   90.00
#
_symmetry.space_group_name_H-M   'P 1'
#
loop_
_entity.id
_entity.type
_entity.pdbx_description
1 polymer ?
#
loop_
_entity_poly.entity_id
_entity_poly.type
_entity_poly.pdbx_seq_one_letter_code
_entity_poly.pdbx_strand_id
1 'polypeptide(L)'
;MLVLPHLFPSLHNIRGFVLDGVVTHSGPHRTVFSDWDVNHGIVATKYFDLCQQNAFCASKFPDMTLYDTTLLLYVKLNAASHACNALVKTNFGDADGLKMLFSEYLQHSTLRVLIPVLVYRLQRCQTADIVLQTMLNSVQKLMDAPHMATSFYSELVRNVIGYSDLWELPTPTQAVLQAVRRILP
;
A
#
# COMPACT_ATOMS: atom_id res chain seq x y z
N MET A 1 -5.27 -13.37 12.96
CA MET A 1 -5.33 -14.54 13.86
C MET A 1 -5.63 -15.75 12.98
N LEU A 2 -4.70 -16.70 12.85
CA LEU A 2 -4.99 -17.95 12.14
C LEU A 2 -6.02 -18.71 12.95
N VAL A 3 -7.23 -18.76 12.42
CA VAL A 3 -8.30 -19.54 13.00
C VAL A 3 -8.24 -20.90 12.32
N LEU A 4 -7.59 -21.86 12.97
CA LEU A 4 -7.55 -23.26 12.55
C LEU A 4 -8.90 -23.89 12.94
N PRO A 5 -9.84 -24.13 12.01
CA PRO A 5 -11.21 -24.49 12.37
C PRO A 5 -11.30 -25.86 13.07
N HIS A 6 -10.27 -26.68 12.90
CA HIS A 6 -10.10 -27.99 13.53
C HIS A 6 -9.69 -27.93 15.01
N LEU A 7 -9.35 -26.75 15.55
CA LEU A 7 -9.13 -26.53 16.99
C LEU A 7 -10.41 -26.12 17.74
N PHE A 8 -11.50 -25.80 17.05
CA PHE A 8 -12.77 -25.46 17.68
C PHE A 8 -13.57 -26.58 18.35
N PRO A 9 -13.45 -27.88 17.99
CA PRO A 9 -14.25 -28.93 18.60
C PRO A 9 -14.07 -29.08 20.13
N SER A 10 -12.99 -28.56 20.71
CA SER A 10 -12.69 -28.63 22.15
C SER A 10 -13.08 -27.38 22.96
N LEU A 11 -13.58 -26.32 22.30
CA LEU A 11 -13.90 -25.05 22.95
C LEU A 11 -15.40 -24.98 23.28
N HIS A 12 -15.81 -25.71 24.32
CA HIS A 12 -17.22 -25.82 24.78
C HIS A 12 -17.89 -24.50 25.23
N ASN A 13 -17.15 -23.38 25.26
CA ASN A 13 -17.61 -22.09 25.79
C ASN A 13 -17.66 -20.94 24.76
N ILE A 14 -17.39 -21.19 23.47
CA ILE A 14 -17.51 -20.15 22.43
C ILE A 14 -18.96 -20.08 21.94
N ARG A 15 -19.64 -18.95 22.18
CA ARG A 15 -21.02 -18.70 21.70
C ARG A 15 -21.08 -18.20 20.26
N GLY A 16 -19.97 -17.70 19.72
CA GLY A 16 -19.84 -17.19 18.36
C GLY A 16 -18.51 -16.46 18.15
N PHE A 17 -18.16 -16.24 16.90
CA PHE A 17 -16.98 -15.49 16.50
C PHE A 17 -17.28 -14.68 15.23
N VAL A 18 -16.59 -13.55 15.04
CA VAL A 18 -16.57 -12.79 13.81
C VAL A 18 -15.16 -12.91 13.23
N LEU A 19 -15.07 -13.33 11.97
CA LEU A 19 -13.82 -13.34 11.25
C LEU A 19 -13.81 -12.14 10.29
N ASP A 20 -12.95 -11.18 10.56
CA ASP A 20 -12.72 -10.02 9.71
C ASP A 20 -11.32 -10.13 9.08
N GLY A 21 -11.24 -9.99 7.75
CA GLY A 21 -9.98 -10.17 7.00
C GLY A 21 -9.49 -11.63 6.92
N VAL A 22 -10.34 -12.56 6.48
CA VAL A 22 -9.96 -13.98 6.31
C VAL A 22 -9.02 -14.17 5.12
N VAL A 23 -7.91 -14.86 5.34
CA VAL A 23 -6.96 -15.28 4.30
C VAL A 23 -7.07 -16.79 4.10
N THR A 24 -7.44 -17.20 2.89
CA THR A 24 -7.57 -18.62 2.54
C THR A 24 -6.19 -19.21 2.30
N HIS A 25 -5.71 -20.13 3.14
CA HIS A 25 -4.36 -20.71 3.03
C HIS A 25 -4.33 -22.08 2.33
N SER A 26 -5.47 -22.60 1.87
CA SER A 26 -5.57 -23.94 1.26
C SER A 26 -6.65 -24.00 0.17
N GLY A 27 -6.63 -25.08 -0.61
CA GLY A 27 -7.57 -25.29 -1.72
C GLY A 27 -7.21 -24.53 -3.01
N PRO A 28 -8.07 -24.60 -4.03
CA PRO A 28 -7.79 -24.07 -5.38
C PRO A 28 -7.73 -22.54 -5.43
N HIS A 29 -8.23 -21.85 -4.40
CA HIS A 29 -8.22 -20.39 -4.29
C HIS A 29 -7.38 -19.92 -3.10
N ARG A 30 -6.32 -20.66 -2.75
CA ARG A 30 -5.40 -20.23 -1.70
C ARG A 30 -4.76 -18.90 -2.09
N THR A 31 -4.71 -17.97 -1.14
CA THR A 31 -3.95 -16.74 -1.23
C THR A 31 -2.54 -17.02 -0.75
N VAL A 32 -1.55 -16.57 -1.51
CA VAL A 32 -0.14 -16.66 -1.12
C VAL A 32 0.42 -15.28 -0.83
N PHE A 33 1.41 -15.23 0.06
CA PHE A 33 2.02 -13.98 0.50
C PHE A 33 2.82 -13.28 -0.62
N SER A 34 3.31 -14.03 -1.62
CA SER A 34 3.94 -13.48 -2.83
C SER A 34 2.99 -12.65 -3.69
N ASP A 35 1.67 -12.83 -3.57
CA ASP A 35 0.66 -12.04 -4.28
C ASP A 35 0.31 -10.74 -3.55
N TRP A 36 0.95 -10.41 -2.42
CA TRP A 36 0.63 -9.22 -1.63
C TRP A 36 0.59 -7.96 -2.49
N ASP A 37 1.66 -7.70 -3.24
CA ASP A 37 1.75 -6.52 -4.11
C ASP A 37 0.67 -6.53 -5.19
N VAL A 38 0.38 -7.68 -5.80
CA VAL A 38 -0.67 -7.85 -6.82
C VAL A 38 -2.03 -7.48 -6.26
N ASN A 39 -2.40 -8.09 -5.14
CA ASN A 39 -3.68 -7.87 -4.48
C ASN A 39 -3.82 -6.42 -4.01
N HIS A 40 -2.75 -5.85 -3.47
CA HIS A 40 -2.74 -4.45 -3.06
C HIS A 40 -2.86 -3.49 -4.24
N GLY A 41 -2.18 -3.78 -5.35
CA GLY A 41 -2.27 -3.04 -6.59
C GLY A 41 -3.68 -3.01 -7.18
N ILE A 42 -4.44 -4.10 -7.07
CA ILE A 42 -5.86 -4.14 -7.47
C ILE A 42 -6.70 -3.14 -6.63
N VAL A 43 -6.46 -3.09 -5.32
CA VAL A 43 -7.14 -2.14 -4.42
C VAL A 43 -6.71 -0.71 -4.75
N ALA A 44 -5.42 -0.48 -5.00
CA ALA A 44 -4.88 0.83 -5.36
C ALA A 44 -5.51 1.36 -6.65
N THR A 45 -5.60 0.53 -7.70
CA THR A 45 -6.25 0.88 -8.97
C THR A 45 -7.71 1.28 -8.75
N LYS A 46 -8.49 0.47 -8.03
CA LYS A 46 -9.89 0.81 -7.72
C LYS A 46 -10.02 2.10 -6.93
N TYR A 47 -9.13 2.33 -5.97
CA TYR A 47 -9.11 3.57 -5.21
C TYR A 47 -8.78 4.78 -6.11
N PHE A 48 -7.86 4.61 -7.07
CA PHE A 48 -7.50 5.67 -8.00
C PHE A 48 -8.62 6.00 -8.99
N ASP A 49 -9.40 5.00 -9.40
CA ASP A 49 -10.58 5.19 -10.26
C ASP A 49 -11.65 6.07 -9.59
N LEU A 50 -11.74 6.06 -8.25
CA LEU A 50 -12.64 6.96 -7.52
C LEU A 50 -12.28 8.44 -7.71
N CYS A 51 -11.00 8.76 -7.95
CA CYS A 51 -10.59 10.12 -8.25
C CYS A 51 -11.19 10.62 -9.56
N GLN A 52 -11.30 9.76 -10.57
CA GLN A 52 -11.89 10.12 -11.87
C GLN A 52 -13.39 10.41 -11.74
N GLN A 53 -14.07 9.70 -10.84
CA GLN A 53 -15.50 9.88 -10.57
C GLN A 53 -15.79 11.13 -9.71
N ASN A 54 -14.78 11.70 -9.07
CA ASN A 54 -14.91 12.90 -8.26
C ASN A 54 -14.46 14.14 -9.03
N ALA A 55 -15.38 15.06 -9.34
CA ALA A 55 -15.09 16.25 -10.15
C ALA A 55 -13.93 17.10 -9.62
N PHE A 56 -13.81 17.25 -8.30
CA PHE A 56 -12.70 18.01 -7.71
C PHE A 56 -11.37 17.30 -7.90
N CYS A 57 -11.30 16.00 -7.62
CA CYS A 57 -10.07 15.21 -7.80
C CYS A 57 -9.68 15.13 -9.27
N ALA A 58 -10.62 14.78 -10.16
CA ALA A 58 -10.40 14.73 -11.61
C ALA A 58 -9.88 16.07 -12.16
N SER A 59 -10.40 17.21 -11.68
CA SER A 59 -9.91 18.54 -12.11
C SER A 59 -8.43 18.80 -11.79
N LYS A 60 -7.82 18.02 -10.89
CA LYS A 60 -6.37 18.11 -10.59
C LYS A 60 -5.51 17.34 -11.59
N PHE A 61 -6.10 16.44 -12.35
CA PHE A 61 -5.41 15.63 -13.35
C PHE A 61 -6.14 15.76 -14.71
N PRO A 62 -6.04 16.94 -15.36
CA PRO A 62 -6.81 17.21 -16.58
C PRO A 62 -6.32 16.40 -17.79
N ASP A 63 -5.02 16.08 -17.85
CA ASP A 63 -4.39 15.45 -19.02
C ASP A 63 -4.26 13.93 -18.90
N MET A 64 -4.34 13.39 -17.68
CA MET A 64 -4.04 11.99 -17.34
C MET A 64 -4.87 11.57 -16.14
N THR A 65 -5.07 10.27 -15.95
CA THR A 65 -5.70 9.78 -14.73
C THR A 65 -4.75 9.89 -13.53
N LEU A 66 -5.27 9.77 -12.30
CA LEU A 66 -4.42 9.67 -11.10
C LEU A 66 -3.44 8.48 -11.22
N TYR A 67 -3.92 7.36 -11.77
CA TYR A 67 -3.12 6.17 -12.02
C TYR A 67 -1.95 6.44 -12.97
N ASP A 68 -2.25 6.98 -14.15
CA ASP A 68 -1.22 7.27 -15.17
C ASP A 68 -0.22 8.32 -14.67
N THR A 69 -0.72 9.33 -13.95
CA THR A 69 0.15 10.35 -13.32
C THR A 69 1.10 9.73 -12.31
N THR A 70 0.60 8.80 -11.48
CA THR A 70 1.40 8.12 -10.46
C THR A 70 2.47 7.23 -11.09
N LEU A 71 2.12 6.45 -12.11
CA LEU A 71 3.10 5.63 -12.86
C LEU A 71 4.17 6.50 -13.54
N LEU A 72 3.75 7.59 -14.21
CA LEU A 72 4.68 8.50 -14.86
C LEU A 72 5.63 9.16 -13.84
N LEU A 73 5.11 9.52 -12.67
CA LEU A 73 5.91 10.06 -11.57
C LEU A 73 7.00 9.05 -11.15
N TYR A 74 6.65 7.78 -10.93
CA TYR A 74 7.62 6.74 -10.59
C TYR A 74 8.68 6.53 -11.68
N VAL A 75 8.28 6.49 -12.95
CA VAL A 75 9.22 6.36 -14.07
C VAL A 75 10.21 7.52 -14.08
N LYS A 76 9.74 8.76 -13.92
CA LYS A 76 10.61 9.95 -13.91
C LYS A 76 11.52 10.02 -12.67
N LEU A 77 11.02 9.58 -11.51
CA LEU A 77 11.81 9.51 -10.28
C LEU A 77 12.93 8.47 -10.41
N ASN A 78 12.62 7.27 -10.91
CA ASN A 78 13.60 6.20 -11.15
C ASN A 78 14.65 6.59 -12.19
N ALA A 79 14.26 7.32 -13.23
CA ALA A 79 15.18 7.85 -14.25
C ALA A 79 15.93 9.11 -13.79
N ALA A 80 15.72 9.56 -12.55
CA ALA A 80 16.26 10.79 -11.99
C ALA A 80 15.97 12.07 -12.79
N SER A 81 14.95 12.06 -13.64
CA SER A 81 14.58 13.15 -14.55
C SER A 81 13.48 14.08 -14.01
N HIS A 82 12.93 13.76 -12.84
CA HIS A 82 11.90 14.55 -12.18
C HIS A 82 12.49 15.70 -11.34
N ALA A 83 11.88 16.89 -11.38
CA ALA A 83 12.35 18.06 -10.63
C ALA A 83 12.40 17.83 -9.09
N CYS A 84 11.46 17.01 -8.57
CA CYS A 84 11.37 16.68 -7.14
C CYS A 84 12.22 15.46 -6.74
N ASN A 85 13.10 14.96 -7.60
CA ASN A 85 13.88 13.77 -7.31
C ASN A 85 14.71 13.90 -6.01
N ALA A 86 15.40 15.03 -5.81
CA ALA A 86 16.15 15.27 -4.57
C ALA A 86 15.25 15.23 -3.32
N LEU A 87 14.08 15.86 -3.38
CA LEU A 87 13.11 15.85 -2.29
C LEU A 87 12.60 14.43 -1.99
N VAL A 88 12.26 13.66 -3.03
CA VAL A 88 11.82 12.26 -2.87
C VAL A 88 12.95 11.42 -2.28
N LYS A 89 14.18 11.57 -2.78
CA LYS A 89 15.34 10.84 -2.27
C LYS A 89 15.61 11.15 -0.79
N THR A 90 15.50 12.41 -0.37
CA THR A 90 15.71 12.80 1.02
C THR A 90 14.64 12.25 1.97
N ASN A 91 13.36 12.25 1.55
CA ASN A 91 12.25 11.93 2.45
C ASN A 91 11.80 10.46 2.37
N PHE A 92 12.03 9.81 1.23
CA PHE A 92 11.52 8.47 0.93
C PHE A 92 12.61 7.51 0.45
N GLY A 93 13.85 7.98 0.25
CA GLY A 93 14.94 7.18 -0.31
C GLY A 93 14.91 7.11 -1.84
N ASP A 94 13.78 6.71 -2.42
CA ASP A 94 13.57 6.59 -3.87
C ASP A 94 12.06 6.49 -4.22
N ALA A 95 11.75 6.11 -5.47
CA ALA A 95 10.38 5.87 -5.89
C ALA A 95 9.74 4.65 -5.19
N ASP A 96 10.54 3.63 -4.85
CA ASP A 96 10.04 2.46 -4.15
C ASP A 96 9.64 2.80 -2.71
N GLY A 97 10.39 3.64 -2.02
CA GLY A 97 10.00 4.16 -0.71
C GLY A 97 8.74 5.03 -0.75
N LEU A 98 8.55 5.81 -1.82
CA LEU A 98 7.30 6.54 -2.03
C LEU A 98 6.12 5.57 -2.28
N LYS A 99 6.34 4.48 -3.03
CA LYS A 99 5.36 3.43 -3.25
C LYS A 99 5.00 2.71 -1.95
N MET A 100 5.98 2.42 -1.08
CA MET A 100 5.73 1.85 0.25
C MET A 100 4.87 2.80 1.11
N LEU A 101 5.13 4.12 1.06
CA LEU A 101 4.30 5.09 1.76
C LEU A 101 2.84 5.08 1.25
N PHE A 102 2.63 5.06 -0.06
CA PHE A 102 1.26 5.01 -0.61
C PHE A 102 0.57 3.70 -0.30
N SER A 103 1.30 2.58 -0.34
CA SER A 103 0.83 1.27 0.08
C SER A 103 0.32 1.31 1.53
N GLU A 104 1.06 1.96 2.41
CA GLU A 104 0.67 2.13 3.79
C GLU A 104 -0.53 3.06 3.94
N TYR A 105 -0.52 4.23 3.30
CA TYR A 105 -1.64 5.18 3.35
C TYR A 105 -2.94 4.56 2.84
N LEU A 106 -2.87 3.68 1.84
CA LEU A 106 -4.05 3.00 1.29
C LEU A 106 -4.73 2.11 2.33
N GLN A 107 -3.96 1.48 3.23
CA GLN A 107 -4.48 0.63 4.31
C GLN A 107 -5.17 1.47 5.40
N HIS A 108 -4.80 2.74 5.55
CA HIS A 108 -5.39 3.65 6.53
C HIS A 108 -6.55 4.45 5.95
N SER A 109 -7.73 4.24 6.53
CA SER A 109 -8.96 4.88 6.02
C SER A 109 -8.90 6.41 5.98
N THR A 110 -8.15 7.02 6.89
CA THR A 110 -7.95 8.47 7.03
C THR A 110 -6.77 9.00 6.21
N LEU A 111 -5.76 8.19 5.93
CA LEU A 111 -4.54 8.65 5.23
C LEU A 111 -4.63 8.45 3.72
N ARG A 112 -5.42 7.48 3.22
CA ARG A 112 -5.57 7.23 1.77
C ARG A 112 -5.98 8.47 0.97
N VAL A 113 -6.71 9.41 1.57
CA VAL A 113 -7.09 10.69 0.92
C VAL A 113 -5.89 11.57 0.60
N LEU A 114 -4.77 11.38 1.28
CA LEU A 114 -3.52 12.12 1.05
C LEU A 114 -2.75 11.62 -0.17
N ILE A 115 -3.04 10.42 -0.68
CA ILE A 115 -2.37 9.87 -1.88
C ILE A 115 -2.56 10.80 -3.10
N PRO A 116 -3.79 11.13 -3.56
CA PRO A 116 -3.97 12.03 -4.68
C PRO A 116 -3.38 13.43 -4.43
N VAL A 117 -3.37 13.89 -3.18
CA VAL A 117 -2.77 15.17 -2.80
C VAL A 117 -1.25 15.13 -3.02
N LEU A 118 -0.57 14.09 -2.53
CA LEU A 118 0.88 13.92 -2.71
C LEU A 118 1.25 13.76 -4.18
N VAL A 119 0.52 12.93 -4.94
CA VAL A 119 0.79 12.75 -6.37
C VAL A 119 0.66 14.08 -7.12
N TYR A 120 -0.41 14.83 -6.89
CA TYR A 120 -0.61 16.13 -7.54
C TYR A 120 0.50 17.14 -7.21
N ARG A 121 0.88 17.22 -5.93
CA ARG A 121 1.92 18.14 -5.42
C ARG A 121 3.28 17.77 -5.97
N LEU A 122 3.64 16.48 -5.91
CA LEU A 122 4.90 15.96 -6.43
C LEU A 122 4.99 16.18 -7.93
N GLN A 123 3.95 15.86 -8.70
CA GLN A 123 3.94 16.05 -10.16
C GLN A 123 4.18 17.51 -10.57
N ARG A 124 3.62 18.48 -9.84
CA ARG A 124 3.84 19.92 -10.08
C ARG A 124 5.22 20.40 -9.64
N CYS A 125 5.78 19.76 -8.62
CA CYS A 125 7.07 20.08 -8.00
C CYS A 125 7.40 21.58 -7.90
N GLN A 126 6.54 22.35 -7.21
CA GLN A 126 6.77 23.78 -7.07
C GLN A 126 7.79 24.07 -5.98
N THR A 127 8.66 25.04 -6.26
CA THR A 127 9.57 25.62 -5.25
C THR A 127 8.74 26.22 -4.12
N ALA A 128 9.09 25.90 -2.88
CA ALA A 128 8.38 26.36 -1.68
C ALA A 128 6.90 25.91 -1.56
N ASP A 129 6.56 24.69 -2.01
CA ASP A 129 5.25 24.11 -1.69
C ASP A 129 5.13 23.81 -0.19
N ILE A 130 4.60 24.77 0.58
CA ILE A 130 4.44 24.69 2.04
C ILE A 130 3.56 23.51 2.43
N VAL A 131 2.56 23.16 1.62
CA VAL A 131 1.67 22.04 1.91
C VAL A 131 2.42 20.73 1.78
N LEU A 132 3.19 20.54 0.69
CA LEU A 132 4.05 19.38 0.53
C LEU A 132 5.04 19.27 1.70
N GLN A 133 5.71 20.36 2.06
CA GLN A 133 6.65 20.38 3.20
C GLN A 133 5.97 20.03 4.53
N THR A 134 4.76 20.57 4.78
CA THR A 134 3.99 20.27 5.99
C THR A 134 3.60 18.79 6.05
N MET A 135 3.19 18.22 4.91
CA MET A 135 2.87 16.79 4.81
C MET A 135 4.10 15.94 5.10
N LEU A 136 5.24 16.23 4.46
CA LEU A 136 6.51 15.53 4.70
C LEU A 136 6.92 15.54 6.17
N ASN A 137 6.84 16.71 6.81
CA ASN A 137 7.14 16.87 8.24
C ASN A 137 6.15 16.15 9.16
N SER A 138 4.98 15.79 8.65
CA SER A 138 3.92 15.11 9.40
C SER A 138 3.86 13.61 9.13
N VAL A 139 4.56 13.10 8.10
CA VAL A 139 4.52 11.67 7.72
C VAL A 139 4.80 10.78 8.92
N GLN A 140 5.92 11.00 9.61
CA GLN A 140 6.30 10.17 10.75
C GLN A 140 5.26 10.24 11.88
N LYS A 141 4.74 11.43 12.19
CA LYS A 141 3.71 11.59 13.23
C LYS A 141 2.38 10.93 12.86
N LEU A 142 1.99 10.96 11.59
CA LEU A 142 0.79 10.30 11.09
C LEU A 142 0.95 8.78 11.10
N MET A 143 2.15 8.30 10.81
CA MET A 143 2.51 6.88 10.89
C MET A 143 2.58 6.35 12.32
N ASP A 144 3.06 7.17 13.26
CA ASP A 144 3.16 6.81 14.68
C ASP A 144 1.82 7.01 15.42
N ALA A 145 0.81 7.59 14.78
CA ALA A 145 -0.48 7.86 15.40
C ALA A 145 -1.14 6.54 15.84
N PRO A 146 -1.65 6.44 17.09
CA PRO A 146 -2.30 5.23 17.56
C PRO A 146 -3.50 4.88 16.68
N HIS A 147 -3.40 3.79 15.94
CA HIS A 147 -4.54 3.18 15.25
C HIS A 147 -5.11 2.06 16.11
N MET A 148 -6.43 1.83 16.10
CA MET A 148 -7.10 0.80 16.92
C MET A 148 -6.47 -0.61 16.79
N ALA A 149 -5.76 -0.87 15.68
CA ALA A 149 -5.06 -2.12 15.43
C ALA A 149 -3.69 -2.25 16.13
N THR A 150 -2.98 -1.16 16.46
CA THR A 150 -1.56 -1.24 16.86
C THR A 150 -1.34 -1.98 18.18
N SER A 151 -2.28 -1.89 19.14
CA SER A 151 -2.20 -2.63 20.41
C SER A 151 -2.38 -4.14 20.25
N PHE A 152 -2.93 -4.60 19.13
CA PHE A 152 -3.17 -6.01 18.82
C PHE A 152 -2.33 -6.50 17.63
N TYR A 153 -1.41 -5.66 17.15
CA TYR A 153 -0.61 -5.95 15.97
C TYR A 153 0.81 -6.35 16.38
N SER A 154 1.24 -7.52 15.92
CA SER A 154 2.61 -7.99 16.07
C SER A 154 3.21 -8.22 14.70
N GLU A 155 4.17 -7.36 14.33
CA GLU A 155 5.01 -7.48 13.15
C GLU A 155 5.65 -8.87 13.03
N LEU A 156 6.18 -9.38 14.15
CA LEU A 156 6.79 -10.70 14.21
C LEU A 156 5.78 -11.80 13.88
N VAL A 157 4.62 -11.80 14.53
CA VAL A 157 3.58 -12.82 14.28
C VAL A 157 3.08 -12.74 12.83
N ARG A 158 2.86 -11.53 12.31
CA ARG A 158 2.46 -11.34 10.90
C ARG A 158 3.49 -11.96 9.96
N ASN A 159 4.77 -11.66 10.15
CA ASN A 159 5.83 -12.16 9.28
C ASN A 159 6.00 -13.67 9.41
N VAL A 160 5.93 -14.23 10.62
CA VAL A 160 6.02 -15.69 10.82
C VAL A 160 4.91 -16.39 10.04
N ILE A 161 3.66 -15.93 10.17
CA ILE A 161 2.51 -16.47 9.44
C ILE A 161 2.71 -16.31 7.92
N GLY A 162 3.08 -15.11 7.47
CA GLY A 162 3.27 -14.79 6.06
C GLY A 162 4.30 -15.68 5.37
N TYR A 163 5.46 -15.91 6.01
CA TYR A 163 6.55 -16.69 5.43
C TYR A 163 6.47 -18.20 5.70
N SER A 164 5.81 -18.63 6.77
CA SER A 164 5.74 -20.05 7.13
C SER A 164 4.50 -20.73 6.57
N ASP A 165 3.35 -20.05 6.61
CA ASP A 165 2.05 -20.66 6.30
C ASP A 165 1.47 -20.20 4.96
N LEU A 166 1.80 -18.97 4.53
CA LEU A 166 1.24 -18.34 3.34
C LEU A 166 2.25 -18.20 2.19
N TRP A 167 3.52 -18.57 2.39
CA TRP A 167 4.52 -18.42 1.33
C TRP A 167 4.24 -19.38 0.18
N GLU A 168 4.44 -18.89 -1.05
CA GLU A 168 4.24 -19.71 -2.24
C GLU A 168 5.34 -20.76 -2.38
N LEU A 169 4.92 -22.01 -2.64
CA LEU A 169 5.80 -23.12 -2.90
C LEU A 169 5.49 -23.76 -4.26
N PRO A 170 6.52 -23.98 -5.12
CA PRO A 170 7.92 -23.61 -4.91
C PRO A 170 8.14 -22.08 -4.89
N THR A 171 9.17 -21.63 -4.17
CA THR A 171 9.47 -20.20 -4.03
C THR A 171 9.68 -19.55 -5.41
N PRO A 172 8.97 -18.45 -5.72
CA PRO A 172 9.16 -17.72 -6.97
C PRO A 172 10.60 -17.22 -7.10
N THR A 173 11.10 -17.19 -8.34
CA THR A 173 12.43 -16.62 -8.60
C THR A 173 12.40 -15.11 -8.39
N GLN A 174 13.57 -14.52 -8.08
CA GLN A 174 13.69 -13.08 -7.94
C GLN A 174 13.23 -12.31 -9.19
N ALA A 175 13.46 -12.87 -10.39
CA ALA A 175 13.02 -12.27 -11.64
C ALA A 175 11.49 -12.18 -11.73
N VAL A 176 10.76 -13.20 -11.25
CA VAL A 176 9.29 -13.19 -11.20
C VAL A 176 8.79 -12.12 -10.24
N LEU A 177 9.33 -12.06 -9.03
CA LEU A 177 8.94 -11.07 -8.03
C LEU A 177 9.22 -9.63 -8.49
N GLN A 178 10.36 -9.40 -9.14
CA GLN A 178 10.71 -8.08 -9.68
C GLN A 178 9.86 -7.65 -10.87
N ALA A 179 9.41 -8.58 -11.70
CA ALA A 179 8.52 -8.27 -12.82
C ALA A 179 7.19 -7.68 -12.33
N VAL A 180 6.61 -8.29 -11.29
CA VAL A 180 5.38 -7.81 -10.64
C VAL A 180 5.56 -6.41 -10.06
N ARG A 181 6.66 -6.17 -9.34
CA ARG A 181 6.95 -4.89 -8.68
C ARG A 181 6.95 -3.69 -9.65
N ARG A 182 7.36 -3.90 -10.91
CA ARG A 182 7.48 -2.84 -11.93
C ARG A 182 6.15 -2.41 -12.56
N ILE A 183 5.11 -3.23 -12.46
CA ILE A 183 3.85 -3.02 -13.20
C ILE A 183 2.79 -2.31 -12.35
N LEU A 184 2.87 -2.46 -11.03
CA LEU A 184 1.84 -1.99 -10.11
C LEU A 184 2.17 -0.58 -9.59
N PRO A 185 1.19 0.31 -9.45
CA PRO A 185 1.35 1.58 -8.73
C PRO A 185 1.57 1.38 -7.23
#